data_AF-R9ATZ8-F1
#
_entry.id   AF-R9ATZ8-F1
#
_cell.length_a   1.000
_cell.length_b   1.000
_cell.length_c   1.000
_cell.angle_alpha   90.00
_cell.angle_beta   90.00
_cell.angle_gamma   90.00
#
_symmetry.space_group_name_H-M   'P 1'
#
loop_
_entity.id
_entity.type
_entity.pdbx_description
1 polymer ?
#
loop_
_entity_poly.entity_id
_entity_poly.type
_entity_poly.pdbx_seq_one_letter_code
_entity_poly.pdbx_strand_id
1 'polypeptide(L)'
;MFAILKQIEYVRTLNLDYLYLGYWVPHSPKMNYKSQYTPLELLLDGQWRRLNRPLSENEIHQLGDSLMSTLPSEWNNLIIK
;
A
#
# COMPACT_ATOMS: atom_id res chain seq x y z
N MET A 1 3.89 8.51 -16.83
CA MET A 1 4.75 7.32 -16.62
C MET A 1 3.84 6.15 -16.24
N PHE A 2 3.75 5.08 -17.03
CA PHE A 2 2.80 3.96 -16.82
C PHE A 2 3.49 2.63 -16.42
N ALA A 3 4.69 2.70 -15.84
CA ALA A 3 5.52 1.52 -15.57
C ALA A 3 4.79 0.43 -14.76
N ILE A 4 4.02 0.81 -13.74
CA ILE A 4 3.27 -0.14 -12.93
C ILE A 4 2.17 -0.85 -13.72
N LEU A 5 1.45 -0.14 -14.60
CA LEU A 5 0.43 -0.78 -15.44
C LEU A 5 1.06 -1.84 -16.36
N LYS A 6 2.23 -1.53 -16.96
CA LYS A 6 2.97 -2.51 -17.77
C LYS A 6 3.44 -3.72 -16.96
N GLN A 7 3.87 -3.51 -15.71
CA GLN A 7 4.24 -4.62 -14.82
C GLN A 7 3.03 -5.48 -14.44
N ILE A 8 1.87 -4.87 -14.18
CA ILE A 8 0.61 -5.59 -13.93
C ILE A 8 0.21 -6.43 -15.14
N GLU A 9 0.26 -5.85 -16.35
CA GLU A 9 0.01 -6.59 -17.59
C GLU A 9 0.96 -7.78 -17.73
N TYR A 10 2.26 -7.57 -17.50
CA TYR A 10 3.26 -8.62 -17.61
C TYR A 10 3.04 -9.75 -16.60
N VAL A 11 2.80 -9.41 -15.34
CA VAL A 11 2.48 -10.38 -14.27
C VAL A 11 1.23 -11.21 -14.62
N ARG A 12 0.20 -10.59 -15.21
CA ARG A 12 -0.98 -11.33 -15.70
C ARG A 12 -0.63 -12.33 -16.80
N THR A 13 0.30 -12.01 -17.71
CA THR A 13 0.74 -12.99 -18.73
C THR A 13 1.49 -14.18 -18.15
N LEU A 14 2.05 -14.04 -16.94
CA LEU A 14 2.76 -15.09 -16.22
C LEU A 14 1.86 -15.87 -15.24
N ASN A 15 0.57 -15.55 -15.15
CA ASN A 15 -0.36 -16.11 -14.16
C ASN A 15 0.14 -15.99 -12.71
N LEU A 16 0.78 -14.88 -12.36
CA LEU A 16 1.15 -14.59 -10.97
C LEU A 16 0.07 -13.73 -10.31
N ASP A 17 -0.27 -14.05 -9.06
CA ASP A 17 -1.34 -13.37 -8.31
C ASP A 17 -0.90 -12.04 -7.69
N TYR A 18 0.41 -11.84 -7.51
CA TYR A 18 0.97 -10.72 -6.76
C TYR A 18 2.10 -10.01 -7.52
N LEU A 19 2.09 -8.67 -7.46
CA LEU A 19 3.16 -7.80 -7.91
C LEU A 19 3.72 -7.03 -6.72
N TYR A 20 4.98 -7.28 -6.37
CA TYR A 20 5.65 -6.54 -5.30
C TYR A 20 6.12 -5.17 -5.79
N LEU A 21 5.47 -4.11 -5.31
CA LEU A 21 5.79 -2.74 -5.70
C LEU A 21 6.98 -2.13 -4.92
N GLY A 22 7.61 -2.88 -4.00
CA GLY A 22 8.67 -2.38 -3.14
C GLY A 22 8.17 -1.59 -1.93
N TYR A 23 9.10 -1.02 -1.16
CA TYR A 23 8.77 -0.18 -0.02
C TYR A 23 7.92 1.04 -0.43
N TRP A 24 7.12 1.54 0.49
CA TRP A 24 6.27 2.71 0.31
C TRP A 24 6.44 3.66 1.51
N VAL A 25 6.61 4.96 1.22
CA VAL A 25 6.77 6.01 2.23
C VAL A 25 5.56 6.94 2.12
N PRO A 26 4.64 6.95 3.10
CA PRO A 26 3.38 7.69 3.00
C PRO A 26 3.54 9.20 2.78
N HIS A 27 4.59 9.80 3.32
CA HIS A 27 4.86 11.24 3.18
C HIS A 27 5.65 11.64 1.93
N SER A 28 5.87 10.72 1.00
CA SER A 28 6.63 11.00 -0.22
C SER A 28 5.67 11.23 -1.40
N PRO A 29 5.55 12.46 -1.94
CA PRO A 29 4.72 12.73 -3.11
C PRO A 29 5.10 11.86 -4.31
N LYS A 30 6.38 11.49 -4.42
CA LYS A 30 6.89 10.59 -5.46
C LYS A 30 6.40 9.16 -5.33
N MET A 31 5.87 8.75 -4.18
CA MET A 31 5.45 7.37 -3.90
C MET A 31 3.96 7.22 -3.61
N ASN A 32 3.22 8.32 -3.46
CA ASN A 32 1.77 8.31 -3.23
C ASN A 32 0.99 7.60 -4.33
N TYR A 33 1.51 7.53 -5.55
CA TYR A 33 0.84 6.82 -6.64
C TYR A 33 0.59 5.32 -6.32
N LYS A 34 1.38 4.69 -5.44
CA LYS A 34 1.21 3.27 -5.09
C LYS A 34 -0.06 2.99 -4.30
N SER A 35 -0.57 3.96 -3.54
CA SER A 35 -1.78 3.80 -2.72
C SER A 35 -3.08 3.86 -3.51
N GLN A 36 -3.00 4.14 -4.82
CA GLN A 36 -4.14 4.28 -5.71
C GLN A 36 -4.50 2.97 -6.46
N TYR A 37 -3.64 1.95 -6.40
CA TYR A 37 -3.92 0.65 -7.01
C TYR A 37 -4.73 -0.23 -6.06
N THR A 38 -5.64 -1.04 -6.62
CA THR A 38 -6.47 -1.96 -5.84
C THR A 38 -6.64 -3.31 -6.56
N PRO A 39 -6.80 -4.42 -5.82
CA PRO A 39 -6.57 -4.54 -4.37
C PRO A 39 -5.07 -4.37 -4.05
N LEU A 40 -4.75 -3.78 -2.89
CA LEU A 40 -3.37 -3.63 -2.43
C LEU A 40 -3.18 -4.27 -1.06
N GLU A 41 -1.98 -4.78 -0.80
CA GLU A 41 -1.63 -5.36 0.50
C GLU A 41 -0.45 -4.60 1.11
N LEU A 42 -0.59 -4.21 2.37
CA LEU A 42 0.45 -3.55 3.15
C LEU A 42 0.96 -4.52 4.21
N LEU A 43 2.29 -4.63 4.33
CA LEU A 43 2.93 -5.32 5.43
C LEU A 43 3.19 -4.30 6.55
N LEU A 44 2.39 -4.35 7.61
CA LEU A 44 2.51 -3.49 8.79
C LEU A 44 2.76 -4.39 10.00
N ASP A 45 3.82 -4.14 10.76
CA ASP A 45 4.21 -4.94 11.94
C ASP A 45 4.26 -6.45 11.69
N GLY A 46 4.77 -6.86 10.52
CA GLY A 46 4.87 -8.26 10.13
C GLY A 46 3.53 -8.91 9.75
N GLN A 47 2.44 -8.16 9.69
CA GLN A 47 1.13 -8.63 9.28
C GLN A 47 0.69 -8.02 7.94
N TRP A 48 0.27 -8.87 7.02
CA TRP A 48 -0.30 -8.46 5.75
C TRP A 48 -1.74 -7.99 5.93
N ARG A 49 -2.06 -6.84 5.34
CA ARG A 49 -3.38 -6.23 5.40
C ARG A 49 -3.84 -5.83 4.04
N ARG A 50 -4.98 -6.38 3.63
CA ARG A 50 -5.57 -6.15 2.32
C ARG A 50 -6.53 -4.98 2.34
N LEU A 51 -6.35 -4.08 1.39
CA LEU A 51 -7.24 -2.96 1.12
C LEU A 51 -7.86 -3.16 -0.26
N ASN A 52 -9.19 -3.16 -0.30
CA ASN A 52 -9.95 -3.25 -1.55
C ASN A 52 -10.38 -1.87 -2.08
N ARG A 53 -9.80 -0.79 -1.54
CA ARG A 53 -10.05 0.61 -1.91
C ARG A 53 -8.74 1.39 -1.87
N PRO A 54 -8.61 2.47 -2.66
CA PRO A 54 -7.47 3.37 -2.53
C PRO A 54 -7.49 4.08 -1.17
N LEU A 55 -6.31 4.51 -0.72
CA LEU A 55 -6.19 5.35 0.48
C LEU A 55 -6.38 6.83 0.11
N SER A 56 -7.14 7.54 0.95
CA SER A 56 -7.25 8.99 0.90
C SER A 56 -5.98 9.66 1.42
N GLU A 57 -5.74 10.92 1.04
CA GLU A 57 -4.57 11.69 1.48
C GLU A 57 -4.49 11.77 3.01
N ASN A 58 -5.61 11.99 3.69
CA ASN A 58 -5.66 12.02 5.16
C ASN A 58 -5.23 10.67 5.78
N GLU A 59 -5.67 9.53 5.22
CA GLU A 59 -5.27 8.21 5.71
C GLU A 59 -3.79 7.93 5.48
N ILE A 60 -3.24 8.39 4.35
CA ILE A 60 -1.81 8.28 4.04
C ILE A 60 -1.00 9.07 5.07
N HIS A 61 -1.40 10.29 5.39
CA HIS A 61 -0.74 11.11 6.41
C HIS A 61 -0.80 10.46 7.80
N GLN A 62 -1.99 10.05 8.25
CA GLN A 62 -2.16 9.38 9.54
C GLN A 62 -1.32 8.09 9.64
N LEU A 63 -1.21 7.34 8.54
CA LEU A 63 -0.39 6.14 8.51
C LEU A 63 1.09 6.48 8.59
N GLY A 64 1.52 7.50 7.84
CA GLY A 64 2.88 8.01 7.88
C GLY A 64 3.28 8.45 9.28
N ASP A 65 2.44 9.22 9.96
CA ASP A 65 2.69 9.71 11.32
C ASP A 65 2.81 8.55 12.31
N SER A 66 1.89 7.57 12.24
CA SER A 66 1.90 6.39 13.09
C SER A 66 3.12 5.48 12.88
N LEU A 67 3.70 5.46 11.67
CA LEU A 67 4.90 4.68 11.38
C LEU A 67 6.18 5.36 11.92
N MET A 68 6.15 6.67 12.17
CA MET A 68 7.31 7.42 12.70
C MET A 68 7.32 7.48 14.24
N SER A 69 6.16 7.37 14.90
CA SER A 69 6.03 7.38 16.36
C SER A 69 5.78 5.97 16.92
N THR A 70 6.83 5.15 17.03
CA THR A 70 6.92 3.90 17.83
C THR A 70 5.61 3.14 18.13
N LEU A 71 5.43 2.00 17.45
CA LEU A 71 4.39 0.94 17.60
C LEU A 71 3.05 1.16 16.84
N PRO A 72 2.94 0.72 15.58
CA PRO A 72 1.75 0.80 14.73
C PRO A 72 0.58 -0.15 15.10
N SER A 73 0.44 -0.57 16.36
CA SER A 73 -0.62 -1.49 16.79
C SER A 73 -2.03 -0.90 16.65
N GLU A 74 -2.16 0.43 16.69
CA GLU A 74 -3.43 1.17 16.57
C GLU A 74 -4.10 0.96 15.20
N TRP A 75 -3.31 0.73 14.14
CA TRP A 75 -3.86 0.49 12.80
C TRP A 75 -4.55 -0.87 12.65
N ASN A 76 -4.37 -1.82 13.59
CA ASN A 76 -5.06 -3.12 13.59
C ASN A 76 -6.56 -2.99 13.34
N ASN A 77 -7.18 -1.98 13.92
CA ASN A 77 -8.63 -1.84 13.90
C ASN A 77 -9.19 -1.01 12.73
N LEU A 78 -8.38 -0.22 12.03
CA LEU A 78 -8.86 0.71 10.98
C LEU A 78 -8.97 0.08 9.59
N ILE A 79 -8.21 -0.98 9.32
CA ILE A 79 -8.19 -1.66 8.02
C ILE A 79 -9.10 -2.91 8.01
N ILE A 80 -9.56 -3.37 9.18
CA ILE A 80 -10.45 -4.52 9.34
C ILE A 80 -11.89 -4.01 9.53
N LYS A 81 -12.55 -3.60 8.45
CA LYS A 81 -14.01 -3.53 8.37
C LYS A 81 -14.48 -4.02 7.01
#